data_AF-A0A6V6ZR05-F1
#
_entry.id   AF-A0A6V6ZR05-F1
#
_cell.length_a   1.000
_cell.length_b   1.000
_cell.length_c   1.000
_cell.angle_alpha   90.00
_cell.angle_beta   90.00
_cell.angle_gamma   90.00
#
_symmetry.space_group_name_H-M   'P 1'
#
loop_
_entity.id
_entity.type
_entity.pdbx_description
1 polymer ?
#
loop_
_entity_poly.entity_id
_entity_poly.type
_entity_poly.pdbx_seq_one_letter_code
_entity_poly.pdbx_strand_id
1 'polypeptide(L)'
;MAAANGDANAFAALLERHYDRIFRLAFRLLGRADQAEDLTQDICLALPAKITDGVRFSYAIAGFGQLLRGGAYLGGWTFDDAIRLANTARGEDPFGYRAEAVTLMRLAQSLGR
;
A
#
# COMPACT_ATOMS: atom_id res chain seq x y z
N MET A 1 -0.55 19.42 -5.94
CA MET A 1 -0.17 19.07 -4.55
C MET A 1 -1.42 18.77 -3.70
N ALA A 2 -2.34 17.91 -4.19
CA ALA A 2 -3.65 17.66 -3.56
C ALA A 2 -3.87 16.22 -3.08
N ALA A 3 -2.85 15.35 -3.16
CA ALA A 3 -2.93 13.96 -2.72
C ALA A 3 -2.32 13.72 -1.32
N ALA A 4 -1.82 14.77 -0.65
CA ALA A 4 -1.09 14.64 0.61
C ALA A 4 -1.99 14.56 1.86
N ASN A 5 -3.28 14.93 1.75
CA ASN A 5 -4.12 15.18 2.93
C ASN A 5 -5.18 14.12 3.25
N GLY A 6 -5.11 12.92 2.64
CA GLY A 6 -5.88 11.75 3.07
C GLY A 6 -7.25 12.08 3.66
N ASP A 7 -8.19 12.46 2.79
CA ASP A 7 -9.49 13.02 3.16
C ASP A 7 -10.17 12.16 4.22
N ALA A 8 -10.07 12.60 5.48
CA ALA A 8 -10.49 11.82 6.65
C ALA A 8 -11.99 11.54 6.61
N ASN A 9 -12.78 12.41 5.97
CA ASN A 9 -14.22 12.23 5.80
C ASN A 9 -14.52 11.18 4.74
N ALA A 10 -13.81 11.20 3.60
CA ALA A 10 -13.95 10.17 2.58
C ALA A 10 -13.51 8.79 3.09
N PHE A 11 -12.46 8.77 3.90
CA PHE A 11 -11.96 7.58 4.55
C PHE A 11 -12.92 7.05 5.63
N ALA A 12 -13.47 7.93 6.48
CA ALA A 12 -14.51 7.58 7.45
C ALA A 12 -15.75 7.00 6.78
N ALA A 13 -16.24 7.64 5.70
CA ALA A 13 -17.36 7.13 4.93
C ALA A 13 -17.08 5.75 4.29
N LEU A 14 -15.85 5.51 3.84
CA LEU A 14 -15.42 4.20 3.34
C LEU A 14 -15.41 3.17 4.48
N LEU A 15 -14.84 3.53 5.64
CA LEU A 15 -14.77 2.68 6.82
C LEU A 15 -16.16 2.30 7.32
N GLU A 16 -17.05 3.27 7.52
CA GLU A 16 -18.45 3.07 7.93
C GLU A 16 -19.17 2.10 6.98
N ARG A 17 -18.98 2.26 5.67
CA ARG A 17 -19.61 1.36 4.66
C ARG A 17 -19.14 -0.09 4.78
N HIS A 18 -17.92 -0.32 5.26
CA HIS A 18 -17.34 -1.67 5.36
C HIS A 18 -17.43 -2.23 6.79
N TYR A 19 -17.59 -1.39 7.81
CA TYR A 19 -17.65 -1.76 9.22
C TYR A 19 -18.72 -2.83 9.46
N ASP A 20 -19.96 -2.59 9.02
CA ASP A 20 -21.08 -3.54 9.18
C ASP A 20 -20.85 -4.91 8.52
N ARG A 21 -20.06 -4.95 7.44
CA ARG A 21 -19.73 -6.20 6.76
C ARG A 21 -18.64 -6.96 7.49
N ILE A 22 -17.63 -6.24 8.00
CA ILE A 22 -16.54 -6.80 8.79
C ILE A 22 -17.10 -7.32 10.12
N PHE A 23 -17.92 -6.54 10.82
CA PHE A 23 -18.57 -6.96 12.05
C PHE A 23 -19.43 -8.20 11.87
N ARG A 24 -20.29 -8.25 10.83
CA ARG A 24 -21.09 -9.45 10.56
C ARG A 24 -20.25 -10.69 10.25
N LEU A 25 -19.10 -10.52 9.61
CA LEU A 25 -18.16 -11.61 9.37
C LEU A 25 -17.49 -12.05 10.67
N ALA A 26 -16.98 -11.11 11.46
CA ALA A 26 -16.36 -11.37 12.76
C ALA A 26 -17.34 -12.06 13.73
N PHE A 27 -18.58 -11.58 13.79
CA PHE A 27 -19.64 -12.18 14.60
C PHE A 27 -19.98 -13.60 14.16
N ARG A 28 -20.02 -13.86 12.84
CA ARG A 28 -20.22 -15.22 12.32
C ARG A 28 -19.09 -16.17 12.72
N LEU A 29 -17.86 -15.67 12.81
CA LEU A 29 -16.69 -16.49 13.14
C LEU A 29 -16.53 -16.73 14.65
N LEU A 30 -16.86 -15.73 15.48
CA LEU A 30 -16.59 -15.75 16.92
C LEU A 30 -17.81 -16.10 17.77
N GLY A 31 -19.03 -15.86 17.26
CA GLY A 31 -20.29 -16.13 17.98
C GLY A 31 -20.55 -15.26 19.22
N ARG A 32 -19.64 -14.33 19.51
CA ARG A 32 -19.65 -13.42 20.67
C ARG A 32 -19.56 -11.97 20.20
N ALA A 33 -20.49 -11.14 20.66
CA ALA A 33 -20.60 -9.75 20.20
C ALA A 33 -19.40 -8.90 20.63
N ASP A 34 -18.95 -9.06 21.89
CA ASP A 34 -17.79 -8.37 22.46
C ASP A 34 -16.51 -8.65 21.65
N GLN A 35 -16.23 -9.93 21.36
CA GLN A 35 -15.03 -10.30 20.61
C GLN A 35 -15.10 -9.89 19.13
N ALA A 36 -16.29 -9.89 18.53
CA ALA A 36 -16.49 -9.45 17.15
C ALA A 36 -16.28 -7.95 16.98
N GLU A 37 -16.66 -7.16 17.98
CA GLU A 37 -16.45 -5.72 17.99
C GLU A 37 -14.96 -5.38 18.08
N ASP A 38 -14.24 -5.97 19.05
CA ASP A 38 -12.79 -5.79 19.21
C ASP A 38 -12.04 -6.14 17.92
N LEU A 39 -12.32 -7.32 17.33
CA LEU A 39 -11.68 -7.74 16.09
C LEU A 39 -12.00 -6.80 14.92
N THR A 40 -13.23 -6.28 14.85
CA THR A 40 -13.62 -5.34 13.78
C THR A 40 -12.84 -4.04 13.88
N GLN A 41 -12.67 -3.52 15.10
CA GLN A 41 -11.87 -2.32 15.33
C GLN A 41 -10.40 -2.52 14.93
N ASP A 42 -9.79 -3.63 15.34
CA ASP A 42 -8.41 -3.97 14.97
C ASP A 42 -8.22 -4.07 13.45
N ILE A 43 -9.16 -4.72 12.76
CA ILE A 43 -9.14 -4.82 11.29
C ILE A 43 -9.29 -3.43 10.67
N CYS A 44 -10.22 -2.61 11.14
CA CYS A 44 -10.44 -1.25 10.65
C CYS A 44 -9.23 -0.34 10.86
N LEU A 45 -8.43 -0.56 11.91
CA LEU A 45 -7.19 0.18 12.16
C LEU A 45 -6.03 -0.29 11.27
N ALA A 46 -5.85 -1.60 11.08
CA ALA A 46 -4.68 -2.15 10.40
C ALA A 46 -4.83 -2.27 8.87
N LEU A 47 -6.02 -2.61 8.39
CA LEU A 47 -6.28 -2.88 6.97
C LEU A 47 -6.00 -1.69 6.04
N PRO A 48 -6.36 -0.44 6.38
CA PRO A 48 -6.11 0.73 5.54
C PRO A 48 -4.62 0.95 5.22
N ALA A 49 -3.77 0.83 6.24
CA ALA A 49 -2.33 0.96 6.06
C ALA A 49 -1.79 -0.14 5.15
N LYS A 50 -2.19 -1.40 5.39
CA LYS A 50 -1.79 -2.55 4.56
C LYS A 50 -2.21 -2.40 3.09
N ILE A 51 -3.43 -1.94 2.82
CA ILE A 51 -3.90 -1.68 1.44
C ILE A 51 -3.09 -0.54 0.81
N THR A 52 -2.88 0.54 1.56
CA THR A 52 -2.15 1.73 1.06
C THR A 52 -0.70 1.38 0.72
N ASP A 53 -0.01 0.59 1.54
CA ASP A 53 1.34 0.11 1.26
C ASP A 53 1.36 -0.77 0.01
N GLY A 54 0.40 -1.67 -0.15
CA GLY A 54 0.23 -2.47 -1.36
C GLY A 54 0.13 -1.61 -2.61
N VAL A 55 -0.78 -0.63 -2.60
CA VAL A 55 -1.01 0.30 -3.70
C VAL A 55 0.22 1.14 -4.00
N ARG A 56 0.84 1.76 -2.99
CA ARG A 56 2.04 2.59 -3.15
C ARG A 56 3.21 1.80 -3.71
N PHE A 57 3.36 0.54 -3.32
CA PHE A 57 4.37 -0.34 -3.89
C PHE A 57 4.10 -0.67 -5.36
N SER A 58 2.85 -0.96 -5.73
CA SER A 58 2.46 -1.14 -7.14
C SER A 58 2.75 0.10 -7.98
N TYR A 59 2.50 1.31 -7.45
CA TYR A 59 2.90 2.56 -8.10
C TYR A 59 4.42 2.65 -8.32
N ALA A 60 5.23 2.25 -7.32
CA ALA A 60 6.68 2.21 -7.47
C ALA A 60 7.13 1.29 -8.60
N ILE A 61 6.54 0.09 -8.69
CA ILE A 61 6.82 -0.89 -9.76
C ILE A 61 6.40 -0.36 -11.14
N ALA A 62 5.19 0.20 -11.24
CA ALA A 62 4.67 0.73 -12.48
C ALA A 62 5.55 1.87 -13.01
N GLY A 63 5.94 2.79 -12.12
CA GLY A 63 6.83 3.87 -12.48
C GLY A 63 8.24 3.38 -12.82
N PHE A 64 8.78 2.38 -12.11
CA PHE A 64 10.06 1.75 -12.48
C PHE A 64 10.01 1.17 -13.91
N GLY A 65 8.92 0.48 -14.26
CA GLY A 65 8.72 0.00 -15.63
C GLY A 65 8.56 1.12 -16.67
N GLN A 66 8.16 2.33 -16.28
CA GLN A 66 8.18 3.51 -17.14
C GLN A 66 9.60 4.08 -17.30
N LEU A 67 10.41 4.08 -16.23
CA LEU A 67 11.82 4.51 -16.28
C LEU A 67 12.64 3.66 -17.23
N LEU A 68 12.47 2.33 -17.17
CA LEU A 68 13.12 1.40 -18.09
C LEU A 68 12.75 1.62 -19.57
N ARG A 69 11.60 2.26 -19.84
CA ARG A 69 11.11 2.58 -21.18
C ARG A 69 11.43 4.01 -21.64
N GLY A 70 12.30 4.72 -20.93
CA GLY A 70 12.72 6.08 -21.27
C GLY A 70 11.88 7.20 -20.64
N GLY A 71 10.97 6.88 -19.72
CA GLY A 71 10.40 7.85 -18.78
C GLY A 71 9.48 8.94 -19.36
N ALA A 72 8.92 8.76 -20.55
CA ALA A 72 8.15 9.78 -21.29
C ALA A 72 6.96 10.40 -20.50
N TYR A 73 6.41 9.67 -19.52
CA TYR A 73 5.21 10.10 -18.75
C TYR A 73 5.50 10.42 -17.28
N LEU A 74 6.78 10.52 -16.90
CA LEU A 74 7.17 10.58 -15.49
C LEU A 74 7.47 11.99 -14.97
N GLY A 75 7.49 13.02 -15.83
CA GLY A 75 7.63 14.41 -15.39
C GLY A 75 8.90 14.71 -14.57
N GLY A 76 9.98 13.95 -14.76
CA GLY A 76 11.23 14.07 -14.00
C GLY A 76 11.36 13.13 -12.81
N TRP A 77 10.41 12.23 -12.58
CA TRP A 77 10.55 11.15 -11.59
C TRP A 77 11.75 10.26 -11.92
N THR A 78 12.50 9.84 -10.90
CA THR A 78 13.79 9.14 -11.07
C THR A 78 13.79 7.73 -10.47
N PHE A 79 14.83 6.94 -10.76
CA PHE A 79 15.05 5.65 -10.10
C PHE A 79 15.12 5.79 -8.56
N ASP A 80 15.71 6.88 -8.06
CA ASP A 80 15.76 7.14 -6.61
C ASP A 80 14.37 7.36 -6.02
N ASP A 81 13.46 8.00 -6.75
CA ASP A 81 12.08 8.20 -6.28
C ASP A 81 11.28 6.89 -6.27
N ALA A 82 11.49 6.03 -7.28
CA ALA A 82 10.90 4.69 -7.32
C ALA A 82 11.39 3.83 -6.15
N ILE A 83 12.70 3.79 -5.91
CA ILE A 83 13.33 3.05 -4.82
C ILE A 83 12.84 3.59 -3.47
N ARG A 84 12.76 4.91 -3.30
CA ARG A 84 12.27 5.54 -2.06
C ARG A 84 10.83 5.16 -1.80
N LEU A 85 9.95 5.28 -2.81
CA LEU A 85 8.54 4.93 -2.69
C LEU A 85 8.37 3.45 -2.33
N ALA A 86 9.07 2.55 -3.04
CA ALA A 86 9.04 1.12 -2.76
C ALA A 86 9.51 0.78 -1.34
N ASN A 87 10.57 1.42 -0.84
CA ASN A 87 11.04 1.20 0.53
C ASN A 87 10.04 1.67 1.60
N THR A 88 9.38 2.83 1.38
CA THR A 88 8.35 3.33 2.30
C THR A 88 7.08 2.48 2.30
N ALA A 89 6.84 1.72 1.23
CA ALA A 89 5.63 0.94 1.01
C ALA A 89 5.88 -0.58 1.03
N ARG A 90 7.03 -1.00 1.55
CA ARG A 90 7.44 -2.41 1.56
C ARG A 90 6.49 -3.26 2.41
N GLY A 91 6.06 -2.76 3.56
CA GLY A 91 5.17 -3.48 4.47
C GLY A 91 5.75 -4.82 4.94
N GLU A 92 4.87 -5.75 5.33
CA GLU A 92 5.24 -7.15 5.55
C GLU A 92 5.64 -7.81 4.23
N ASP A 93 6.78 -8.50 4.24
CA ASP A 93 7.32 -9.18 3.06
C ASP A 93 7.76 -10.61 3.42
N PRO A 94 6.80 -11.53 3.72
CA PRO A 94 7.13 -12.87 4.23
C PRO A 94 7.97 -13.71 3.26
N PHE A 95 7.86 -13.43 1.96
CA PHE A 95 8.53 -14.16 0.89
C PHE A 95 9.71 -13.38 0.28
N GLY A 96 9.99 -12.15 0.71
CA GLY A 96 11.12 -11.35 0.26
C GLY A 96 10.97 -10.68 -1.12
N TYR A 97 9.85 -10.87 -1.83
CA TYR A 97 9.66 -10.37 -3.20
C TYR A 97 9.75 -8.85 -3.30
N ARG A 98 9.28 -8.12 -2.27
CA ARG A 98 9.33 -6.66 -2.29
C ARG A 98 10.75 -6.16 -2.08
N ALA A 99 11.53 -6.82 -1.24
CA ALA A 99 12.96 -6.54 -1.06
C ALA A 99 13.78 -6.86 -2.34
N GLU A 100 13.47 -7.97 -3.01
CA GLU A 100 14.10 -8.33 -4.29
C GLU A 100 13.79 -7.31 -5.38
N ALA A 101 12.53 -6.86 -5.49
CA ALA A 101 12.16 -5.82 -6.45
C ALA A 101 12.95 -4.51 -6.22
N VAL A 102 13.13 -4.09 -4.97
CA VAL A 102 13.98 -2.92 -4.64
C VAL A 102 15.43 -3.15 -5.06
N THR A 103 15.93 -4.37 -4.91
CA THR A 103 17.29 -4.74 -5.34
C THR A 103 17.44 -4.65 -6.85
N LEU A 104 16.45 -5.14 -7.61
CA LEU A 104 16.42 -4.99 -9.07
C LEU A 104 16.40 -3.52 -9.52
N MET A 105 15.64 -2.67 -8.82
CA MET A 105 15.63 -1.22 -9.11
C MET A 105 17.00 -0.58 -8.92
N ARG A 106 17.70 -0.92 -7.83
CA ARG A 106 19.07 -0.44 -7.57
C ARG A 106 20.07 -0.95 -8.60
N LEU A 107 19.95 -2.21 -9.00
CA LEU A 107 20.79 -2.79 -10.05
C LEU A 107 20.59 -2.03 -11.37
N ALA A 108 19.34 -1.83 -11.79
CA ALA A 108 19.03 -1.08 -13.00
C ALA A 108 19.57 0.36 -12.96
N GLN A 109 19.46 1.03 -11.82
CA GLN A 109 20.06 2.37 -11.62
C GLN A 109 21.59 2.36 -11.80
N SER A 110 22.27 1.32 -11.31
CA SER A 110 23.73 1.20 -11.43
C SER A 110 24.20 0.94 -12.87
N LEU A 111 23.38 0.28 -13.67
CA LEU A 111 23.68 -0.03 -15.08
C LEU A 111 23.40 1.13 -16.03
N GLY A 112 22.56 2.09 -15.62
CA GLY A 112 22.20 3.28 -16.40
C GLY A 112 23.09 4.50 -16.17
N ARG A 113 24.16 4.36 -15.37
CA ARG A 113 25.20 5.37 -15.16
C ARG A 113 26.43 5.04 -15.99
#